data_AF-A0A9X9MM78-F1
#
_entry.id   AF-A0A9X9MM78-F1
#
_cell.length_a   1.000
_cell.length_b   1.000
_cell.length_c   1.000
_cell.angle_alpha   90.00
_cell.angle_beta   90.00
_cell.angle_gamma   90.00
#
_symmetry.space_group_name_H-M   'P 1'
#
loop_
_entity.id
_entity.type
_entity.pdbx_description
1 polymer ?
#
loop_
_entity_poly.entity_id
_entity_poly.type
_entity_poly.pdbx_seq_one_letter_code
_entity_poly.pdbx_strand_id
1 'polypeptide(L)'
;MDSSCRFFGVIMKFKSMPDYRCYRPVELPLGIEDSSNSGLGKLIRIRGYNCKGELFESIYVERIRENTVRELRRLISIGQQTRLDSSEVVNKLFGALVFLLPSEPITSPHQNREIIDNSYFTVIGSQYEILGMVYRRKGDWEKCAGLWEMEPEPRLALTPGENSVGETLFEGVGDYQCGSRKFSSKSINSHMHVACKIFRDAQISPTYLRASRIRRARIITSTGMLEAWKFPLQLYESDKISRHESVTNNYVIILDKQCNFYGAYQYDSKNRVACKQPSSSSLSGTNNPKISTPGPSVLTNPG
;
A
#
# COMPACT_ATOMS: atom_id res chain seq x y z
N MET A 1 -21.14 -4.31 -0.96
CA MET A 1 -22.04 -4.75 0.14
C MET A 1 -21.64 -6.14 0.56
N ASP A 2 -21.78 -6.53 1.84
CA ASP A 2 -21.57 -7.94 2.26
C ASP A 2 -22.83 -8.78 1.97
N SER A 3 -22.75 -10.08 2.27
CA SER A 3 -23.89 -11.02 2.17
C SER A 3 -25.07 -10.64 3.07
N SER A 4 -24.86 -9.73 4.03
CA SER A 4 -25.89 -9.13 4.88
C SER A 4 -26.38 -7.77 4.36
N CYS A 5 -26.07 -7.41 3.10
CA CYS A 5 -26.46 -6.16 2.44
C CYS A 5 -25.98 -4.88 3.15
N ARG A 6 -24.93 -4.95 3.99
CA ARG A 6 -24.37 -3.74 4.61
C ARG A 6 -23.46 -3.02 3.63
N PHE A 7 -23.55 -1.70 3.59
CA PHE A 7 -22.71 -0.84 2.76
C PHE A 7 -21.35 -0.61 3.43
N PHE A 8 -20.25 -1.00 2.78
CA PHE A 8 -18.87 -0.87 3.30
C PHE A 8 -18.06 0.25 2.66
N GLY A 9 -18.51 0.74 1.51
CA GLY A 9 -17.78 1.71 0.72
C GLY A 9 -18.01 1.53 -0.77
N VAL A 10 -17.37 2.41 -1.53
CA VAL A 10 -17.37 2.42 -2.98
C VAL A 10 -15.96 2.04 -3.44
N ILE A 11 -15.87 1.31 -4.55
CA ILE A 11 -14.61 1.03 -5.23
C ILE A 11 -14.73 1.61 -6.63
N MET A 12 -13.78 2.47 -7.02
CA MET A 12 -13.62 2.91 -8.40
C MET A 12 -12.79 1.89 -9.17
N LYS A 13 -13.29 1.50 -10.34
CA LYS A 13 -12.62 0.59 -11.25
C LYS A 13 -12.20 1.32 -12.51
N PHE A 14 -10.94 1.18 -12.87
CA PHE A 14 -10.39 1.68 -14.12
C PHE A 14 -9.80 0.52 -14.92
N LYS A 15 -9.93 0.53 -16.25
CA LYS A 15 -9.48 -0.60 -17.10
C LYS A 15 -7.99 -0.93 -16.95
N SER A 16 -7.17 0.08 -16.68
CA SER A 16 -5.70 -0.01 -16.66
C SER A 16 -5.08 0.31 -15.30
N MET A 17 -5.89 0.51 -14.26
CA MET A 17 -5.40 0.88 -12.92
C MET A 17 -5.96 -0.07 -11.87
N PRO A 18 -5.27 -0.21 -10.73
CA PRO A 18 -5.80 -0.94 -9.59
C PRO A 18 -7.18 -0.43 -9.17
N ASP A 19 -7.94 -1.30 -8.52
CA ASP A 19 -9.19 -0.90 -7.88
C ASP A 19 -8.85 0.13 -6.78
N TYR A 20 -9.55 1.25 -6.76
CA TYR A 20 -9.37 2.30 -5.75
C TYR A 20 -10.54 2.30 -4.79
N ARG A 21 -10.28 2.12 -3.50
CA ARG A 21 -11.31 2.39 -2.50
C ARG A 21 -11.62 3.89 -2.42
N CYS A 22 -12.89 4.24 -2.46
CA CYS A 22 -13.35 5.58 -2.10
C CYS A 22 -13.42 5.71 -0.58
N TYR A 23 -12.92 6.83 -0.08
CA TYR A 23 -12.97 7.17 1.32
C TYR A 23 -14.04 8.22 1.54
N ARG A 24 -14.81 8.07 2.62
CA ARG A 24 -15.67 9.15 3.10
C ARG A 24 -14.85 9.94 4.12
N PRO A 25 -14.58 11.23 3.86
CA PRO A 25 -13.96 12.08 4.85
C PRO A 25 -14.81 12.10 6.12
N VAL A 26 -14.17 11.93 7.28
CA VAL A 26 -14.78 12.15 8.58
C VAL A 26 -14.39 13.53 9.10
N GLU A 27 -15.29 14.17 9.83
CA GLU A 27 -14.90 15.34 10.62
C GLU A 27 -13.90 14.90 11.68
N LEU A 28 -12.91 15.76 11.95
CA LEU A 28 -11.96 15.49 13.03
C LEU A 28 -12.76 15.40 14.35
N PRO A 29 -12.68 14.30 15.11
CA PRO A 29 -13.28 14.26 16.43
C PRO A 29 -12.70 15.43 17.25
N LEU A 30 -13.57 16.35 17.66
CA LEU A 30 -13.21 17.46 18.54
C LEU A 30 -12.80 16.85 19.89
N GLY A 31 -11.51 16.61 20.07
CA GLY A 31 -10.95 15.94 21.24
C GLY A 31 -10.02 14.80 20.86
N ILE A 32 -8.81 15.16 20.40
CA ILE A 32 -7.68 14.26 20.58
C ILE A 32 -7.34 14.39 22.06
N GLU A 33 -7.97 13.55 22.90
CA GLU A 33 -7.42 13.34 24.23
C GLU A 33 -6.00 12.80 24.03
N ASP A 34 -5.02 13.48 24.63
CA ASP A 34 -3.67 12.96 24.86
C ASP A 34 -3.78 11.66 25.66
N SER A 35 -4.10 10.56 24.99
CA SER A 35 -4.19 9.26 25.64
C SER A 35 -2.92 8.49 25.32
N SER A 36 -2.01 8.55 26.28
CA SER A 36 -0.99 7.57 26.62
C SER A 36 -1.54 6.15 26.88
N ASN A 37 -2.70 5.80 26.32
CA ASN A 37 -3.27 4.47 26.30
C ASN A 37 -3.05 3.86 24.92
N SER A 38 -2.04 3.00 24.85
CA SER A 38 -1.72 2.10 23.74
C SER A 38 -2.79 1.00 23.56
N GLY A 39 -4.05 1.40 23.41
CA GLY A 39 -5.09 0.56 22.82
C GLY A 39 -4.92 0.62 21.30
N LEU A 40 -5.07 -0.51 20.62
CA LEU A 40 -5.01 -0.68 19.17
C LEU A 40 -6.23 0.01 18.47
N GLY A 41 -6.50 1.27 18.80
CA GLY A 41 -7.74 1.99 18.52
C GLY A 41 -7.54 3.10 17.50
N LYS A 42 -8.28 2.99 16.39
CA LYS A 42 -8.65 4.08 15.45
C LYS A 42 -7.53 5.07 15.13
N LEU A 43 -6.57 4.64 14.30
CA LEU A 43 -5.66 5.56 13.64
C LEU A 43 -6.47 6.45 12.67
N ILE A 44 -6.72 7.68 13.11
CA ILE A 44 -7.24 8.74 12.24
C ILE A 44 -6.09 9.18 11.35
N ARG A 45 -6.27 9.06 10.04
CA ARG A 45 -5.23 9.35 9.05
C ARG A 45 -5.68 10.44 8.10
N ILE A 46 -4.82 11.43 7.85
CA ILE A 46 -5.06 12.42 6.82
C ILE A 46 -4.79 11.81 5.43
N ARG A 47 -5.82 11.83 4.58
CA ARG A 47 -5.74 11.36 3.18
C ARG A 47 -5.48 12.48 2.20
N GLY A 48 -5.75 13.71 2.59
CA GLY A 48 -5.49 14.86 1.75
C GLY A 48 -6.16 16.12 2.26
N TYR A 49 -6.29 17.07 1.35
CA TYR A 49 -6.88 18.38 1.61
C TYR A 49 -7.85 18.72 0.49
N ASN A 50 -8.97 19.32 0.85
CA ASN A 50 -9.89 19.95 -0.09
C ASN A 50 -9.74 21.47 0.01
N CYS A 51 -9.20 22.05 -1.06
CA CYS A 51 -9.00 23.48 -1.21
C CYS A 51 -10.00 24.01 -2.25
N LYS A 52 -11.19 24.44 -1.81
CA LYS A 52 -12.26 25.01 -2.67
C LYS A 52 -12.66 24.09 -3.84
N GLY A 53 -12.71 22.78 -3.61
CA GLY A 53 -13.07 21.78 -4.62
C GLY A 53 -11.86 21.08 -5.25
N GLU A 54 -10.67 21.67 -5.17
CA GLU A 54 -9.44 21.00 -5.58
C GLU A 54 -8.94 20.04 -4.51
N LEU A 55 -8.59 18.82 -4.91
CA LEU A 55 -8.17 17.74 -4.02
C LEU A 55 -6.66 17.53 -4.10
N PHE A 56 -6.00 17.60 -2.96
CA PHE A 56 -4.57 17.35 -2.82
C PHE A 56 -4.35 16.11 -1.96
N GLU A 57 -3.85 15.03 -2.56
CA GLU A 57 -3.52 13.81 -1.82
C GLU A 57 -2.38 14.06 -0.83
N SER A 58 -2.49 13.54 0.40
CA SER A 58 -1.49 13.78 1.45
C SER A 58 -0.10 13.28 1.06
N ILE A 59 -0.02 12.20 0.28
CA ILE A 59 1.24 11.65 -0.27
C ILE A 59 1.90 12.65 -1.22
N TYR A 60 1.11 13.30 -2.06
CA TYR A 60 1.62 14.29 -2.99
C TYR A 60 2.16 15.50 -2.23
N VAL A 61 1.39 16.02 -1.27
CA VAL A 61 1.79 17.14 -0.41
C VAL A 61 3.09 16.80 0.36
N GLU A 62 3.17 15.61 0.94
CA GLU A 62 4.36 15.14 1.67
C GLU A 62 5.58 15.03 0.76
N ARG A 63 5.41 14.52 -0.46
CA ARG A 63 6.50 14.44 -1.45
C ARG A 63 7.02 15.83 -1.83
N ILE A 64 6.12 16.79 -2.05
CA ILE A 64 6.51 18.17 -2.37
C ILE A 64 7.28 18.78 -1.19
N ARG A 65 6.79 18.59 0.04
CA ARG A 65 7.51 19.01 1.25
C ARG A 65 8.90 18.40 1.34
N GLU A 66 9.04 17.09 1.21
CA GLU A 66 10.32 16.39 1.30
C GLU A 66 11.33 16.90 0.26
N ASN A 67 10.89 17.08 -0.98
CA ASN A 67 11.74 17.56 -2.06
C ASN A 67 12.18 19.01 -1.82
N THR A 68 11.25 19.89 -1.44
CA THR A 68 11.55 21.30 -1.18
C THR A 68 12.47 21.47 0.02
N VAL A 69 12.24 20.73 1.11
CA VAL A 69 13.11 20.75 2.31
C VAL A 69 14.50 20.22 1.99
N ARG A 70 14.61 19.16 1.18
CA ARG A 70 15.90 18.62 0.74
C ARG A 70 16.68 19.66 -0.05
N GLU A 71 16.05 20.34 -1.00
CA GLU A 71 16.70 21.37 -1.79
C GLU A 71 17.08 22.59 -0.95
N LEU A 72 16.20 23.04 -0.04
CA LEU A 72 16.51 24.12 0.90
C LEU A 72 17.77 23.81 1.72
N ARG A 73 17.87 22.59 2.28
CA ARG A 73 19.07 22.16 3.03
C ARG A 73 20.32 22.15 2.16
N ARG A 74 20.20 21.75 0.89
CA ARG A 74 21.29 21.80 -0.09
C ARG A 74 21.76 23.24 -0.31
N LEU A 75 20.83 24.17 -0.53
CA LEU A 75 21.13 25.58 -0.77
C LEU A 75 21.78 26.26 0.46
N ILE A 76 21.31 25.94 1.67
CA ILE A 76 21.93 26.41 2.91
C ILE A 76 23.37 25.91 3.04
N SER A 77 23.62 24.63 2.71
CA SER A 77 24.95 24.03 2.82
C SER A 77 26.00 24.67 1.90
N ILE A 78 25.58 25.25 0.78
CA ILE A 78 26.46 25.96 -0.16
C ILE A 78 26.56 27.48 0.13
N GLY A 79 26.07 27.92 1.30
CA GLY A 79 26.14 29.32 1.74
C GLY A 79 25.17 30.26 1.02
N GLN A 80 24.19 29.73 0.27
CA GLN A 80 23.22 30.55 -0.43
C GLN A 80 22.12 31.01 0.53
N GLN A 81 21.89 32.33 0.58
CA GLN A 81 20.84 32.89 1.42
C GLN A 81 19.47 32.51 0.84
N THR A 82 18.75 31.65 1.56
CA THR A 82 17.41 31.20 1.21
C THR A 82 16.47 31.52 2.36
N ARG A 83 15.27 32.01 2.03
CA ARG A 83 14.21 32.28 3.00
C ARG A 83 12.96 31.54 2.54
N LEU A 84 12.32 30.89 3.50
CA LEU A 84 10.96 30.42 3.30
C LEU A 84 10.01 31.59 3.53
N ASP A 85 9.02 31.71 2.65
CA ASP A 85 8.01 32.75 2.78
C ASP A 85 7.08 32.45 3.95
N SER A 86 6.74 33.50 4.70
CA SER A 86 5.69 33.47 5.71
C SER A 86 4.69 34.59 5.45
N SER A 87 3.48 34.43 5.98
CA SER A 87 2.41 35.42 5.87
C SER A 87 1.81 35.63 7.25
N GLU A 88 1.74 36.88 7.71
CA GLU A 88 1.15 37.19 9.02
C GLU A 88 -0.32 36.74 9.11
N VAL A 89 -1.06 36.84 7.99
CA VAL A 89 -2.43 36.35 7.91
C VAL A 89 -2.49 34.84 8.11
N VAL A 90 -1.57 34.10 7.49
CA VAL A 90 -1.52 32.65 7.64
C VAL A 90 -1.01 32.24 9.03
N ASN A 91 -0.05 32.97 9.59
CA ASN A 91 0.38 32.76 10.98
C ASN A 91 -0.80 32.87 11.96
N LYS A 92 -1.65 33.90 11.78
CA LYS A 92 -2.88 34.08 12.58
C LYS A 92 -3.87 32.93 12.37
N LEU A 93 -4.04 32.45 11.13
CA LEU A 93 -4.90 31.30 10.85
C LEU A 93 -4.45 30.05 11.61
N PHE A 94 -3.14 29.78 11.70
CA PHE A 94 -2.61 28.57 12.34
C PHE A 94 -2.23 28.76 13.81
N GLY A 95 -2.25 29.99 14.34
CA GLY A 95 -1.88 30.30 15.72
C GLY A 95 -0.38 30.10 16.02
N ALA A 96 0.46 30.04 14.99
CA ALA A 96 1.90 29.78 15.10
C ALA A 96 2.68 30.47 13.97
N LEU A 97 4.00 30.59 14.13
CA LEU A 97 4.87 30.96 13.01
C LEU A 97 4.91 29.80 12.02
N VAL A 98 4.49 30.05 10.78
CA VAL A 98 4.45 29.03 9.73
C VAL A 98 5.12 29.51 8.47
N PHE A 99 5.51 28.56 7.64
CA PHE A 99 6.11 28.81 6.33
C PHE A 99 5.27 28.20 5.22
N LEU A 100 5.33 28.82 4.04
CA LEU A 100 4.55 28.45 2.87
C LEU A 100 5.43 27.75 1.85
N LEU A 101 5.01 26.56 1.42
CA LEU A 101 5.57 25.87 0.26
C LEU A 101 4.52 25.86 -0.86
N PRO A 102 4.87 26.16 -2.11
CA PRO A 102 3.94 26.00 -3.22
C PRO A 102 3.47 24.54 -3.32
N SER A 103 2.22 24.32 -3.73
CA SER A 103 1.68 22.98 -3.95
C SER A 103 2.35 22.26 -5.12
N GLU A 104 3.00 23.00 -6.02
CA GLU A 104 3.74 22.48 -7.15
C GLU A 104 5.26 22.53 -6.89
N PRO A 105 6.03 21.56 -7.43
CA PRO A 105 7.47 21.51 -7.22
C PRO A 105 8.16 22.70 -7.90
N ILE A 106 9.05 23.37 -7.17
CA ILE A 106 9.90 24.43 -7.72
C ILE A 106 10.93 23.76 -8.64
N THR A 107 10.79 23.94 -9.95
CA THR A 107 11.67 23.36 -10.98
C THR A 107 12.93 24.18 -11.24
N SER A 108 13.00 25.43 -10.78
CA SER A 108 14.15 26.31 -10.97
C SER A 108 14.34 27.31 -9.82
N PRO A 109 15.59 27.58 -9.38
CA PRO A 109 15.89 28.58 -8.34
C PRO A 109 15.54 30.02 -8.75
N HIS A 110 15.24 30.28 -10.02
CA HIS A 110 14.78 31.59 -10.51
C HIS A 110 13.25 31.79 -10.44
N GLN A 111 12.48 30.77 -10.02
CA GLN A 111 11.01 30.82 -9.91
C GLN A 111 10.49 31.54 -8.66
N ASN A 112 11.33 32.25 -7.89
CA ASN A 112 10.85 33.14 -6.82
C ASN A 112 9.84 34.20 -7.32
N ARG A 113 9.75 34.43 -8.64
CA ARG A 113 8.72 35.30 -9.25
C ARG A 113 7.37 34.62 -9.53
N GLU A 114 7.27 33.29 -9.47
CA GLU A 114 6.05 32.52 -9.80
C GLU A 114 5.19 32.15 -8.58
N ILE A 115 5.61 32.53 -7.36
CA ILE A 115 4.75 32.45 -6.16
C ILE A 115 3.48 33.31 -6.31
N ILE A 116 3.46 34.23 -7.28
CA ILE A 116 2.34 35.11 -7.59
C ILE A 116 1.16 34.35 -8.22
N ASP A 117 1.40 33.26 -8.97
CA ASP A 117 0.33 32.52 -9.65
C ASP A 117 -0.13 31.27 -8.88
N ASN A 118 0.66 30.80 -7.93
CA ASN A 118 0.23 29.70 -7.07
C ASN A 118 -0.91 30.13 -6.14
N SER A 119 -2.04 29.45 -6.27
CA SER A 119 -3.22 29.68 -5.43
C SER A 119 -3.28 28.73 -4.24
N TYR A 120 -2.43 27.70 -4.19
CA TYR A 120 -2.45 26.65 -3.17
C TYR A 120 -1.08 26.49 -2.54
N PHE A 121 -1.04 26.42 -1.21
CA PHE A 121 0.21 26.32 -0.46
C PHE A 121 0.10 25.26 0.64
N THR A 122 1.17 24.48 0.78
CA THR A 122 1.41 23.66 1.95
C THR A 122 1.94 24.56 3.07
N VAL A 123 1.33 24.46 4.25
CA VAL A 123 1.75 25.18 5.45
C VAL A 123 2.59 24.24 6.30
N ILE A 124 3.82 24.64 6.58
CA ILE A 124 4.75 23.89 7.41
C ILE A 124 5.15 24.67 8.66
N GLY A 125 5.44 23.94 9.74
CA GLY A 125 5.99 24.50 10.96
C GLY A 125 7.50 24.66 10.92
N SER A 126 8.06 25.07 12.05
CA SER A 126 9.50 25.33 12.21
C SER A 126 10.37 24.07 12.15
N GLN A 127 9.79 22.89 12.39
CA GLN A 127 10.45 21.60 12.30
C GLN A 127 10.19 20.93 10.93
N TYR A 128 9.65 21.68 9.97
CA TYR A 128 9.28 21.23 8.62
C TYR A 128 8.19 20.16 8.58
N GLU A 129 7.39 20.05 9.63
CA GLU A 129 6.17 19.24 9.70
C GLU A 129 5.00 19.94 8.99
N ILE A 130 4.10 19.16 8.38
CA ILE A 130 2.91 19.72 7.73
C ILE A 130 1.87 20.08 8.80
N LEU A 131 1.43 21.33 8.80
CA LEU A 131 0.35 21.82 9.64
C LEU A 131 -0.98 21.89 8.88
N GLY A 132 -0.93 22.01 7.56
CA GLY A 132 -2.10 21.93 6.69
C GLY A 132 -1.85 22.50 5.30
N MET A 133 -2.93 22.90 4.63
CA MET A 133 -2.87 23.64 3.38
C MET A 133 -3.74 24.89 3.45
N VAL A 134 -3.38 25.89 2.64
CA VAL A 134 -4.15 27.12 2.45
C VAL A 134 -4.36 27.41 0.98
N TYR A 135 -5.47 28.08 0.71
CA TYR A 135 -5.82 28.62 -0.58
C TYR A 135 -5.78 30.16 -0.53
N ARG A 136 -5.15 30.78 -1.53
CA ARG A 136 -5.05 32.23 -1.69
C ARG A 136 -5.97 32.69 -2.82
N ARG A 137 -6.81 33.70 -2.56
CA ARG A 137 -7.63 34.37 -3.58
C ARG A 137 -7.62 35.87 -3.38
N LYS A 138 -7.09 36.62 -4.35
CA LYS A 138 -7.13 38.10 -4.36
C LYS A 138 -6.66 38.76 -3.05
N GLY A 139 -5.65 38.18 -2.39
CA GLY A 139 -5.11 38.68 -1.12
C GLY A 139 -5.68 38.02 0.14
N ASP A 140 -6.81 37.32 0.02
CA ASP A 140 -7.40 36.56 1.11
C ASP A 140 -6.79 35.16 1.21
N TRP A 141 -6.73 34.64 2.43
CA TRP A 141 -6.22 33.32 2.76
C TRP A 141 -7.27 32.52 3.49
N GLU A 142 -7.47 31.28 3.06
CA GLU A 142 -8.41 30.36 3.70
C GLU A 142 -7.74 29.01 3.95
N LYS A 143 -8.05 28.38 5.09
CA LYS A 143 -7.61 27.00 5.36
C LYS A 143 -8.35 26.03 4.45
N CYS A 144 -7.61 25.10 3.88
CA CYS A 144 -8.20 23.94 3.23
C CYS A 144 -8.75 22.97 4.28
N ALA A 145 -9.84 22.28 3.94
CA ALA A 145 -10.40 21.26 4.80
C ALA A 145 -9.51 20.01 4.74
N GLY A 146 -9.03 19.53 5.90
CA GLY A 146 -8.36 18.23 5.98
C GLY A 146 -9.35 17.11 5.71
N LEU A 147 -8.96 16.16 4.86
CA LEU A 147 -9.74 14.98 4.54
C LEU A 147 -9.23 13.81 5.38
N TRP A 148 -9.91 13.58 6.49
CA TRP A 148 -9.52 12.56 7.46
C TRP A 148 -10.27 11.26 7.19
N GLU A 149 -9.59 10.14 7.41
CA GLU A 149 -10.19 8.82 7.39
C GLU A 149 -9.93 8.13 8.73
N MET A 150 -10.95 7.50 9.28
CA MET A 150 -10.78 6.52 10.33
C MET A 150 -10.60 5.15 9.68
N GLU A 151 -9.42 4.55 9.85
CA GLU A 151 -9.19 3.20 9.33
C GLU A 151 -10.23 2.26 9.97
N PRO A 152 -10.99 1.48 9.16
CA PRO A 152 -11.99 0.60 9.72
C PRO A 152 -11.31 -0.45 10.61
N GLU A 153 -11.90 -0.69 11.78
CA GLU A 153 -11.41 -1.73 12.68
C GLU A 153 -11.34 -3.07 11.92
N PRO A 154 -10.17 -3.75 11.96
CA PRO A 154 -10.06 -5.08 11.38
C PRO A 154 -11.09 -5.97 12.05
N ARG A 155 -12.03 -6.49 11.26
CA ARG A 155 -12.96 -7.51 11.77
C ARG A 155 -12.13 -8.66 12.35
N LEU A 156 -12.38 -8.98 13.61
CA LEU A 156 -11.82 -10.18 14.23
C LEU A 156 -12.57 -11.39 13.69
N ALA A 157 -11.85 -12.47 13.43
CA ALA A 157 -12.49 -13.75 13.15
C ALA A 157 -13.26 -14.17 14.41
N LEU A 158 -14.55 -14.46 14.26
CA LEU A 158 -15.38 -14.91 15.37
C LEU A 158 -15.14 -16.40 15.69
N THR A 159 -14.66 -17.15 14.71
CA THR A 159 -14.42 -18.59 14.78
C THR A 159 -12.92 -18.89 14.65
N PRO A 160 -12.33 -19.73 15.52
CA PRO A 160 -10.98 -20.26 15.30
C PRO A 160 -10.89 -20.98 13.95
N GLY A 161 -9.84 -20.70 13.18
CA GLY A 161 -9.66 -21.32 11.86
C GLY A 161 -10.42 -20.64 10.72
N GLU A 162 -11.11 -19.53 10.98
CA GLU A 162 -11.72 -18.68 9.94
C GLU A 162 -11.06 -17.31 9.87
N ASN A 163 -11.24 -16.62 8.76
CA ASN A 163 -10.89 -15.22 8.63
C ASN A 163 -12.08 -14.32 8.98
N SER A 164 -11.86 -13.01 8.86
CA SER A 164 -12.82 -11.97 9.23
C SER A 164 -14.08 -11.87 8.36
N VAL A 165 -14.14 -12.68 7.29
CA VAL A 165 -15.29 -12.82 6.39
C VAL A 165 -15.89 -14.23 6.44
N GLY A 166 -15.46 -15.07 7.40
CA GLY A 166 -15.97 -16.43 7.60
C GLY A 166 -15.40 -17.47 6.63
N GLU A 167 -14.30 -17.17 5.94
CA GLU A 167 -13.62 -18.15 5.09
C GLU A 167 -12.62 -18.97 5.91
N THR A 168 -12.57 -20.27 5.68
CA THR A 168 -11.65 -21.19 6.36
C THR A 168 -10.19 -20.87 6.05
N LEU A 169 -9.29 -21.03 7.01
CA LEU A 169 -7.86 -20.87 6.77
C LEU A 169 -7.31 -22.14 6.10
N PHE A 170 -6.59 -21.99 4.98
CA PHE A 170 -5.87 -23.08 4.38
C PHE A 170 -4.70 -23.50 5.28
N GLU A 171 -4.60 -24.79 5.56
CA GLU A 171 -3.52 -25.34 6.39
C GLU A 171 -2.14 -25.09 5.76
N GLY A 172 -1.14 -24.84 6.59
CA GLY A 172 0.25 -24.64 6.15
C GLY A 172 0.56 -23.29 5.50
N VAL A 173 -0.42 -22.38 5.38
CA VAL A 173 -0.19 -21.04 4.81
C VAL A 173 0.42 -20.10 5.83
N GLY A 174 1.66 -19.66 5.57
CA GLY A 174 2.39 -18.71 6.40
C GLY A 174 2.53 -17.32 5.79
N ASP A 175 3.29 -16.47 6.49
CA ASP A 175 3.79 -15.21 5.92
C ASP A 175 4.82 -15.49 4.82
N TYR A 176 4.92 -14.60 3.83
CA TYR A 176 5.92 -14.70 2.74
C TYR A 176 6.65 -13.38 2.53
N GLN A 177 7.97 -13.45 2.38
CA GLN A 177 8.84 -12.36 1.98
C GLN A 177 9.25 -12.53 0.51
N CYS A 178 8.77 -11.63 -0.34
CA CYS A 178 9.05 -11.58 -1.78
C CYS A 178 9.92 -10.35 -2.08
N GLY A 179 11.24 -10.53 -2.18
CA GLY A 179 12.17 -9.40 -2.33
C GLY A 179 12.06 -8.45 -1.13
N SER A 180 11.71 -7.18 -1.37
CA SER A 180 11.47 -6.18 -0.33
C SER A 180 10.06 -6.19 0.26
N ARG A 181 9.13 -6.97 -0.29
CA ARG A 181 7.72 -6.97 0.13
C ARG A 181 7.39 -8.15 1.04
N LYS A 182 6.61 -7.89 2.08
CA LYS A 182 6.04 -8.90 2.98
C LYS A 182 4.55 -9.07 2.70
N PHE A 183 4.11 -10.31 2.53
CA PHE A 183 2.72 -10.72 2.46
C PHE A 183 2.38 -11.51 3.71
N SER A 184 1.33 -11.12 4.42
CA SER A 184 0.85 -11.84 5.59
C SER A 184 0.13 -13.13 5.19
N SER A 185 0.11 -14.12 6.08
CA SER A 185 -0.69 -15.34 5.93
C SER A 185 -2.15 -15.03 5.60
N LYS A 186 -2.74 -14.02 6.25
CA LYS A 186 -4.09 -13.52 5.97
C LYS A 186 -4.27 -13.05 4.52
N SER A 187 -3.31 -12.30 4.00
CA SER A 187 -3.33 -11.82 2.61
C SER A 187 -3.24 -12.99 1.65
N ILE A 188 -2.28 -13.91 1.85
CA ILE A 188 -2.14 -15.11 1.00
C ILE A 188 -3.43 -15.94 1.01
N ASN A 189 -3.99 -16.20 2.19
CA ASN A 189 -5.21 -16.98 2.35
C ASN A 189 -6.40 -16.37 1.61
N SER A 190 -6.59 -15.05 1.73
CA SER A 190 -7.66 -14.35 1.00
C SER A 190 -7.50 -14.47 -0.51
N HIS A 191 -6.28 -14.33 -1.04
CA HIS A 191 -6.02 -14.50 -2.48
C HIS A 191 -6.25 -15.94 -2.94
N MET A 192 -5.94 -16.94 -2.10
CA MET A 192 -6.23 -18.34 -2.38
C MET A 192 -7.74 -18.57 -2.49
N HIS A 193 -8.56 -18.05 -1.57
CA HIS A 193 -10.03 -18.16 -1.65
C HIS A 193 -10.60 -17.60 -2.94
N VAL A 194 -10.12 -16.43 -3.36
CA VAL A 194 -10.53 -15.82 -4.63
C VAL A 194 -10.15 -16.69 -5.81
N ALA A 195 -8.89 -17.16 -5.87
CA ALA A 195 -8.43 -18.03 -6.95
C ALA A 195 -9.20 -19.35 -7.01
N CYS A 196 -9.44 -19.97 -5.85
CA CYS A 196 -10.22 -21.20 -5.69
C CYS A 196 -11.67 -21.06 -6.13
N LYS A 197 -12.32 -19.94 -5.78
CA LYS A 197 -13.66 -19.63 -6.25
C LYS A 197 -13.69 -19.56 -7.79
N ILE A 198 -12.71 -18.89 -8.40
CA ILE A 198 -12.62 -18.82 -9.87
C ILE A 198 -12.46 -20.22 -10.47
N PHE A 199 -11.67 -21.12 -9.89
CA PHE A 199 -11.55 -22.49 -10.40
C PHE A 199 -12.85 -23.27 -10.32
N ARG A 200 -13.57 -23.15 -9.20
CA ARG A 200 -14.88 -23.80 -9.03
C ARG A 200 -15.89 -23.26 -10.04
N ASP A 201 -15.97 -21.94 -10.20
CA ASP A 201 -16.87 -21.31 -11.17
C ASP A 201 -16.48 -21.68 -12.62
N ALA A 202 -15.19 -21.89 -12.88
CA ALA A 202 -14.70 -22.32 -14.18
C ALA A 202 -15.04 -23.76 -14.55
N GLN A 203 -15.29 -24.64 -13.57
CA GLN A 203 -15.82 -25.97 -13.84
C GLN A 203 -17.24 -25.89 -14.41
N ILE A 204 -18.00 -24.87 -14.02
CA ILE A 204 -19.34 -24.59 -14.55
C ILE A 204 -19.24 -23.97 -15.96
N SER A 205 -18.28 -23.07 -16.18
CA SER A 205 -18.07 -22.46 -17.50
C SER A 205 -16.61 -22.06 -17.76
N PRO A 206 -15.95 -22.60 -18.81
CA PRO A 206 -14.56 -22.28 -19.14
C PRO A 206 -14.31 -20.79 -19.43
N THR A 207 -15.36 -20.02 -19.74
CA THR A 207 -15.31 -18.59 -20.02
C THR A 207 -14.83 -17.78 -18.80
N TYR A 208 -15.11 -18.25 -17.58
CA TYR A 208 -14.64 -17.60 -16.35
C TYR A 208 -13.11 -17.58 -16.24
N LEU A 209 -12.42 -18.64 -16.68
CA LEU A 209 -10.94 -18.64 -16.70
C LEU A 209 -10.39 -17.62 -17.69
N ARG A 210 -11.01 -17.50 -18.87
CA ARG A 210 -10.57 -16.55 -19.91
C ARG A 210 -10.73 -15.09 -19.47
N ALA A 211 -11.80 -14.78 -18.76
CA ALA A 211 -12.06 -13.45 -18.21
C ALA A 211 -11.30 -13.15 -16.89
N SER A 212 -10.74 -14.17 -16.25
CA SER A 212 -10.03 -14.02 -14.97
C SER A 212 -8.59 -13.53 -15.10
N ARG A 213 -8.01 -13.16 -13.94
CA ARG A 213 -6.58 -12.85 -13.79
C ARG A 213 -5.69 -14.10 -13.69
N ILE A 214 -6.26 -15.30 -13.74
CA ILE A 214 -5.51 -16.55 -13.62
C ILE A 214 -4.77 -16.85 -14.93
N ARG A 215 -3.52 -17.29 -14.81
CA ARG A 215 -2.68 -17.72 -15.94
C ARG A 215 -2.10 -19.10 -15.66
N ARG A 216 -1.87 -19.89 -16.72
CA ARG A 216 -1.20 -21.19 -16.57
C ARG A 216 0.24 -20.99 -16.11
N ALA A 217 0.71 -21.94 -15.30
CA ALA A 217 2.07 -22.05 -14.82
C ALA A 217 2.51 -23.52 -14.87
N ARG A 218 3.82 -23.75 -14.81
CA ARG A 218 4.39 -25.08 -14.66
C ARG A 218 5.32 -25.08 -13.46
N ILE A 219 5.15 -26.04 -12.56
CA ILE A 219 6.02 -26.22 -11.41
C ILE A 219 6.80 -27.52 -11.55
N ILE A 220 8.02 -27.51 -11.04
CA ILE A 220 8.86 -28.70 -10.97
C ILE A 220 8.68 -29.25 -9.57
N THR A 221 8.24 -30.49 -9.48
CA THR A 221 8.07 -31.24 -8.24
C THR A 221 9.01 -32.44 -8.24
N SER A 222 9.17 -33.12 -7.11
CA SER A 222 9.95 -34.37 -7.02
C SER A 222 9.41 -35.48 -7.93
N THR A 223 8.13 -35.43 -8.29
CA THR A 223 7.45 -36.39 -9.16
C THR A 223 7.37 -35.94 -10.62
N GLY A 224 7.95 -34.78 -10.96
CA GLY A 224 8.00 -34.26 -12.33
C GLY A 224 7.35 -32.89 -12.49
N MET A 225 7.00 -32.56 -13.74
CA MET A 225 6.42 -31.26 -14.08
C MET A 225 4.91 -31.29 -13.91
N LEU A 226 4.37 -30.46 -13.01
CA LEU A 226 2.94 -30.35 -12.76
C LEU A 226 2.39 -29.08 -13.44
N GLU A 227 1.23 -29.22 -14.10
CA GLU A 227 0.45 -28.06 -14.53
C GLU A 227 -0.21 -27.40 -13.31
N ALA A 228 0.03 -26.11 -13.15
CA ALA A 228 -0.52 -25.30 -12.09
C ALA A 228 -1.01 -23.96 -12.65
N TRP A 229 -1.48 -23.08 -11.78
CA TRP A 229 -2.01 -21.79 -12.16
C TRP A 229 -1.46 -20.71 -11.24
N LYS A 230 -1.06 -19.58 -11.83
CA LYS A 230 -0.65 -18.39 -11.09
C LYS A 230 -1.80 -17.41 -10.98
N PHE A 231 -1.99 -16.88 -9.77
CA PHE A 231 -2.92 -15.81 -9.47
C PHE A 231 -2.14 -14.63 -8.88
N PRO A 232 -2.32 -13.39 -9.40
CA PRO A 232 -1.56 -12.24 -8.92
C PRO A 232 -1.93 -11.90 -7.48
N LEU A 233 -0.91 -11.75 -6.64
CA LEU A 233 -1.07 -11.14 -5.32
C LEU A 233 -1.30 -9.66 -5.50
N GLN A 234 -2.24 -9.07 -4.78
CA GLN A 234 -2.42 -7.63 -4.73
C GLN A 234 -1.55 -7.08 -3.61
N LEU A 235 -0.85 -5.98 -3.90
CA LEU A 235 -0.20 -5.20 -2.87
C LEU A 235 -1.30 -4.53 -2.02
N TYR A 236 -1.10 -4.49 -0.71
CA TYR A 236 -2.00 -3.77 0.18
C TYR A 236 -2.06 -2.29 -0.24
N GLU A 237 -3.21 -1.64 -0.08
CA GLU A 237 -3.30 -0.20 -0.27
C GLU A 237 -2.34 0.48 0.71
N SER A 238 -1.25 1.02 0.20
CA SER A 238 -0.29 1.77 1.00
C SER A 238 0.24 2.94 0.22
N ASP A 239 0.28 4.04 0.94
CA ASP A 239 0.76 5.35 0.54
C ASP A 239 2.21 5.35 0.03
N LYS A 240 2.95 4.26 0.27
CA LYS A 240 4.34 4.07 -0.18
C LYS A 240 4.48 3.25 -1.47
N ILE A 241 3.39 2.73 -2.03
CA ILE A 241 3.43 1.96 -3.28
C ILE A 241 3.18 2.90 -4.44
N SER A 242 4.16 3.03 -5.34
CA SER A 242 3.98 3.89 -6.51
C SER A 242 2.93 3.31 -7.47
N ARG A 243 2.27 4.19 -8.23
CA ARG A 243 1.32 3.79 -9.30
C ARG A 243 1.97 2.82 -10.30
N HIS A 244 3.26 3.00 -10.57
CA HIS A 244 4.02 2.13 -11.45
C HIS A 244 4.22 0.73 -10.85
N GLU A 245 4.62 0.63 -9.58
CA GLU A 245 4.77 -0.65 -8.86
C GLU A 245 3.47 -1.46 -8.77
N SER A 246 2.32 -0.78 -8.64
CA SER A 246 1.03 -1.47 -8.60
C SER A 246 0.64 -2.07 -9.97
N VAL A 247 1.01 -1.39 -11.06
CA VAL A 247 0.75 -1.85 -12.44
C VAL A 247 1.77 -2.92 -12.89
N THR A 248 3.01 -2.85 -12.43
CA THR A 248 4.07 -3.84 -12.75
C THR A 248 4.16 -4.98 -11.74
N ASN A 249 3.19 -5.08 -10.83
CA ASN A 249 3.17 -6.07 -9.77
C ASN A 249 3.32 -7.49 -10.34
N ASN A 250 4.44 -8.11 -9.96
CA ASN A 250 4.88 -9.40 -10.46
C ASN A 250 4.84 -10.50 -9.40
N TYR A 251 4.21 -10.22 -8.25
CA TYR A 251 4.03 -11.20 -7.19
C TYR A 251 2.80 -12.05 -7.47
N VAL A 252 2.95 -13.37 -7.34
CA VAL A 252 1.88 -14.32 -7.60
C VAL A 252 1.89 -15.43 -6.55
N ILE A 253 0.72 -16.02 -6.31
CA ILE A 253 0.59 -17.35 -5.71
C ILE A 253 0.43 -18.38 -6.81
N ILE A 254 0.94 -19.60 -6.57
CA ILE A 254 0.72 -20.74 -7.46
C ILE A 254 -0.10 -21.80 -6.74
N LEU A 255 -1.15 -22.27 -7.39
CA LEU A 255 -2.05 -23.31 -6.90
C LEU A 255 -2.58 -24.18 -8.05
N ASP A 256 -3.04 -25.39 -7.73
CA ASP A 256 -3.76 -26.24 -8.69
C ASP A 256 -5.28 -26.01 -8.66
N LYS A 257 -6.02 -26.74 -9.51
CA LYS A 257 -7.50 -26.70 -9.56
C LYS A 257 -8.16 -27.28 -8.30
N GLN A 258 -7.43 -28.07 -7.53
CA GLN A 258 -7.85 -28.64 -6.26
C GLN A 258 -7.52 -27.70 -5.08
N CYS A 259 -7.02 -26.49 -5.35
CA CYS A 259 -6.63 -25.51 -4.36
C CYS A 259 -5.40 -25.90 -3.51
N ASN A 260 -4.59 -26.86 -3.97
CA ASN A 260 -3.30 -27.13 -3.34
C ASN A 260 -2.35 -25.97 -3.60
N PHE A 261 -1.76 -25.43 -2.54
CA PHE A 261 -0.86 -24.28 -2.60
C PHE A 261 0.60 -24.70 -2.77
N TYR A 262 1.27 -24.14 -3.79
CA TYR A 262 2.67 -24.44 -4.10
C TYR A 262 3.63 -23.30 -3.73
N GLY A 263 3.13 -22.22 -3.14
CA GLY A 263 3.93 -21.10 -2.66
C GLY A 263 3.69 -19.79 -3.39
N ALA A 264 4.33 -18.74 -2.86
CA ALA A 264 4.36 -17.41 -3.45
C ALA A 264 5.67 -17.19 -4.22
N TYR A 265 5.59 -16.44 -5.32
CA TYR A 265 6.70 -16.20 -6.23
C TYR A 265 6.72 -14.76 -6.71
N GLN A 266 7.93 -14.27 -7.02
CA GLN A 266 8.16 -13.05 -7.76
C GLN A 266 8.61 -13.40 -9.19
N TYR A 267 7.98 -12.79 -10.19
CA TYR A 267 8.34 -12.96 -11.61
C TYR A 267 9.11 -11.74 -12.11
N ASP A 268 10.44 -11.77 -12.11
CA ASP A 268 11.18 -10.82 -12.94
C ASP A 268 11.05 -11.27 -14.41
N SER A 269 11.12 -10.32 -15.34
CA SER A 269 11.00 -10.44 -16.80
C SER A 269 11.71 -11.66 -17.43
N LYS A 270 12.66 -12.30 -16.73
CA LYS A 270 13.34 -13.53 -17.14
C LYS A 270 13.39 -14.65 -16.10
N ASN A 271 13.01 -14.40 -14.83
CA ASN A 271 13.25 -15.34 -13.73
C ASN A 271 12.06 -15.47 -12.79
N ARG A 272 11.80 -16.71 -12.35
CA ARG A 272 10.88 -17.03 -11.26
C ARG A 272 11.67 -17.22 -9.97
N VAL A 273 11.44 -16.36 -8.99
CA VAL A 273 12.08 -16.43 -7.67
C VAL A 273 11.03 -16.81 -6.62
N ALA A 274 11.28 -17.90 -5.88
CA ALA A 274 10.40 -18.29 -4.78
C ALA A 274 10.52 -17.29 -3.61
N CYS A 275 9.38 -16.89 -3.06
CA CYS A 275 9.36 -16.06 -1.87
C CYS A 275 9.76 -16.88 -0.64
N LYS A 276 10.48 -16.26 0.28
CA LYS A 276 10.92 -16.91 1.52
C LYS A 276 9.78 -16.91 2.52
N GLN A 277 9.44 -18.07 3.06
CA GLN A 277 8.60 -18.15 4.26
C GLN A 277 9.51 -17.82 5.45
N PRO A 278 9.31 -16.71 6.20
CA PRO A 278 10.05 -16.48 7.42
C PRO A 278 9.76 -17.67 8.34
N SER A 279 10.80 -18.35 8.81
CA SER A 279 10.65 -19.51 9.69
C SER A 279 9.74 -19.15 10.85
N SER A 280 8.58 -19.79 10.93
CA SER A 280 7.73 -19.74 12.11
C SER A 280 8.56 -20.23 13.29
N SER A 281 8.71 -19.38 14.32
CA SER A 281 9.13 -19.86 15.63
C SER A 281 8.28 -21.07 16.01
N SER A 282 8.97 -22.17 16.26
CA SER A 282 8.51 -23.47 16.74
C SER A 282 7.22 -23.43 17.57
N LEU A 283 6.19 -24.12 17.08
CA LEU A 283 5.25 -24.87 17.93
C LEU A 283 5.43 -26.35 17.53
N SER A 284 5.98 -27.10 18.49
CA SER A 284 6.40 -28.50 18.37
C SER A 284 5.25 -29.50 18.19
N GLY A 285 5.57 -30.60 17.50
CA GLY A 285 4.85 -31.88 17.49
C GLY A 285 3.87 -32.00 16.31
N THR A 286 4.00 -32.91 15.34
CA THR A 286 4.62 -34.23 15.29
C THR A 286 4.92 -34.61 13.83
N ASN A 287 6.06 -35.28 13.63
CA ASN A 287 6.45 -36.15 12.51
C ASN A 287 5.91 -35.84 11.10
N ASN A 288 6.74 -35.22 10.26
CA ASN A 288 6.99 -35.73 8.90
C ASN A 288 8.29 -35.14 8.28
N PRO A 289 8.91 -35.85 7.32
CA PRO A 289 10.35 -35.87 7.14
C PRO A 289 10.92 -34.66 6.39
N LYS A 290 12.08 -34.21 6.84
CA LYS A 290 12.93 -33.20 6.19
C LYS A 290 13.23 -33.61 4.75
N ILE A 291 12.75 -32.81 3.78
CA ILE A 291 13.26 -32.86 2.41
C ILE A 291 14.60 -32.13 2.39
N SER A 292 15.66 -32.91 2.37
CA SER A 292 17.04 -32.47 2.19
C SER A 292 17.24 -32.02 0.74
N THR A 293 17.66 -30.76 0.54
CA THR A 293 18.25 -30.31 -0.73
C THR A 293 19.60 -31.01 -0.98
N PRO A 294 19.84 -31.65 -2.14
CA PRO A 294 21.18 -32.12 -2.48
C PRO A 294 22.05 -30.93 -2.91
N GLY A 295 23.23 -30.82 -2.30
CA GLY A 295 24.31 -29.94 -2.77
C GLY A 295 24.98 -30.49 -4.05
N PRO A 296 25.81 -29.68 -4.73
CA PRO A 296 26.41 -30.05 -6.01
C PRO A 296 27.46 -31.16 -5.83
N SER A 297 27.28 -32.27 -6.55
CA SER A 297 28.24 -33.37 -6.60
C SER A 297 29.44 -33.00 -7.46
N VAL A 298 30.62 -32.99 -6.84
CA VAL A 298 31.92 -32.93 -7.54
C VAL A 298 32.18 -34.30 -8.16
N LEU A 299 32.34 -34.34 -9.48
CA LEU A 299 32.80 -35.50 -10.24
C LEU A 299 34.30 -35.69 -10.00
N THR A 300 34.69 -36.79 -9.36
CA THR A 300 36.04 -37.34 -9.44
C THR A 300 36.01 -38.56 -10.36
N ASN A 301 36.68 -38.44 -11.52
CA ASN A 301 36.97 -39.57 -12.42
C ASN A 301 38.10 -40.41 -11.80
N PRO A 302 38.05 -41.75 -11.90
CA PRO A 302 39.19 -42.60 -11.65
C PRO A 302 40.02 -42.76 -12.94
N GLY A 303 41.31 -42.42 -12.83
CA GLY A 303 42.39 -42.78 -13.73
C GLY A 303 43.64 -42.98 -12.89
#